data_AF-A0A960K662-F1
#
_entry.id   AF-A0A960K662-F1
#
_cell.length_a   1.000
_cell.length_b   1.000
_cell.length_c   1.000
_cell.angle_alpha   90.00
_cell.angle_beta   90.00
_cell.angle_gamma   90.00
#
_symmetry.space_group_name_H-M   'P 1'
#
loop_
_entity.id
_entity.type
_entity.pdbx_description
1 polymer ?
#
loop_
_entity_poly.entity_id
_entity_poly.type
_entity_poly.pdbx_seq_one_letter_code
_entity_poly.pdbx_strand_id
1 'polypeptide(L)'
;MGKIFSGRIAAESALSGPIEIAKYSGEAARRGLKDFLYFIAIISISIGVLNLLPIPVLDGGQMMILGVEGVMRRDLSLRIKEAVNQVGLVLILLIMLTVIFFDVKKSLPGL
;
A
#
# COMPACT_ATOMS: atom_id res chain seq x y z
N MET A 1 -28.57 -2.20 5.14
CA MET A 1 -28.30 -0.83 4.64
C MET A 1 -27.67 0.11 5.70
N GLY A 2 -26.94 -0.39 6.70
CA GLY A 2 -26.36 0.46 7.77
C GLY A 2 -24.86 0.26 8.05
N LYS A 3 -24.15 -0.54 7.23
CA LYS A 3 -22.74 -0.89 7.47
C LYS A 3 -21.74 -0.03 6.67
N ILE A 4 -22.21 0.99 5.95
CA ILE A 4 -21.37 1.79 5.03
C ILE A 4 -20.82 3.05 5.73
N PHE A 5 -21.36 3.43 6.89
CA PHE A 5 -20.92 4.61 7.66
C PHE A 5 -19.91 4.32 8.78
N SER A 6 -19.38 3.10 8.83
CA SER A 6 -18.29 2.73 9.73
C SER A 6 -17.00 2.68 8.92
N GLY A 7 -16.17 3.72 8.98
CA GLY A 7 -14.83 3.72 8.38
C GLY A 7 -13.96 2.52 8.78
N ARG A 8 -14.37 1.72 9.78
CA ARG A 8 -13.76 0.43 10.14
C ARG A 8 -13.98 -0.66 9.09
N ILE A 9 -15.17 -0.75 8.48
CA ILE A 9 -15.48 -1.83 7.53
C ILE A 9 -14.78 -1.58 6.18
N ALA A 10 -14.65 -0.32 5.77
CA ALA A 10 -13.87 0.04 4.59
C ALA A 10 -12.37 -0.26 4.79
N ALA A 11 -11.80 0.06 5.95
CA ALA A 11 -10.39 -0.25 6.24
C ALA A 11 -10.12 -1.77 6.36
N GLU A 12 -11.03 -2.54 6.97
CA GLU A 12 -10.92 -4.00 7.10
C GLU A 12 -11.17 -4.77 5.78
N SER A 13 -11.86 -4.16 4.80
CA SER A 13 -12.26 -4.83 3.55
C SER A 13 -11.55 -4.33 2.29
N ALA A 14 -10.98 -3.11 2.30
CA ALA A 14 -10.41 -2.48 1.10
C ALA A 14 -8.92 -2.79 0.88
N LEU A 15 -8.22 -3.31 1.89
CA LEU A 15 -6.81 -3.67 1.79
C LEU A 15 -6.67 -5.18 1.93
N SER A 16 -6.56 -5.88 0.79
CA SER A 16 -6.14 -7.28 0.78
C SER A 16 -4.78 -7.38 1.47
N GLY A 17 -4.75 -8.03 2.64
CA GLY A 17 -3.52 -8.23 3.38
C GLY A 17 -2.60 -9.26 2.71
N PRO A 18 -1.34 -9.40 3.17
CA PRO A 18 -0.38 -10.34 2.60
C PRO A 18 -0.87 -11.79 2.56
N ILE A 19 -1.60 -12.25 3.57
CA ILE A 19 -2.16 -13.60 3.66
C ILE A 19 -3.29 -13.78 2.64
N GLU A 20 -4.17 -12.79 2.51
CA GLU A 20 -5.25 -12.81 1.52
C GLU A 20 -4.70 -12.79 0.08
N ILE A 21 -3.68 -11.98 -0.19
CA ILE A 21 -2.95 -11.98 -1.47
C ILE A 21 -2.33 -13.36 -1.74
N ALA A 22 -1.69 -13.98 -0.74
CA ALA A 22 -1.12 -15.32 -0.91
C ALA A 22 -2.18 -16.40 -1.18
N LYS A 23 -3.33 -16.34 -0.49
CA LYS A 23 -4.46 -17.25 -0.73
C LYS A 23 -5.00 -17.11 -2.15
N TYR A 24 -5.28 -15.88 -2.59
CA TYR A 24 -5.76 -15.62 -3.95
C TYR A 24 -4.73 -15.99 -5.02
N SER A 25 -3.45 -15.76 -4.77
CA SER A 25 -2.37 -16.20 -5.67
C SER A 25 -2.36 -17.71 -5.86
N GLY A 26 -2.49 -18.48 -4.75
CA GLY A 26 -2.57 -19.94 -4.80
C GLY A 26 -3.82 -20.44 -5.52
N GLU A 27 -4.96 -19.77 -5.35
CA GLU A 27 -6.17 -20.07 -6.11
C GLU A 27 -6.01 -19.77 -7.61
N ALA A 28 -5.46 -18.61 -7.96
CA ALA A 28 -5.22 -18.24 -9.34
C ALA A 28 -4.28 -19.22 -10.04
N ALA A 29 -3.21 -19.66 -9.35
CA ALA A 29 -2.30 -20.68 -9.84
C ALA A 29 -3.02 -22.03 -10.10
N ARG A 30 -3.96 -22.42 -9.23
CA ARG A 30 -4.77 -23.64 -9.42
C ARG A 30 -5.76 -23.54 -10.58
N ARG A 31 -6.26 -22.34 -10.90
CA ARG A 31 -7.18 -22.11 -12.04
C ARG A 31 -6.45 -22.08 -13.40
N GLY A 32 -5.12 -22.00 -13.38
CA GLY A 32 -4.25 -22.13 -14.56
C GLY A 32 -3.48 -20.85 -14.89
N LEU A 33 -2.61 -20.94 -15.90
CA LEU A 33 -1.64 -19.89 -16.22
C LEU A 33 -2.28 -18.55 -16.58
N LYS A 34 -3.41 -18.58 -17.32
CA LYS A 34 -4.10 -17.35 -17.73
C LYS A 34 -4.60 -16.54 -16.52
N ASP A 35 -5.24 -17.20 -15.57
CA ASP A 35 -5.79 -16.56 -14.37
C ASP A 35 -4.67 -16.08 -13.44
N PHE A 36 -3.59 -16.85 -13.34
CA PHE A 36 -2.40 -16.46 -12.58
C PHE A 36 -1.73 -15.20 -13.15
N LEU A 37 -1.54 -15.14 -14.47
CA LEU A 37 -0.99 -13.95 -15.13
C LEU A 37 -1.90 -12.73 -14.97
N TYR A 38 -3.22 -12.93 -15.05
CA TYR A 38 -4.19 -11.86 -14.82
C TYR A 38 -4.14 -11.33 -13.38
N PHE A 39 -4.04 -12.22 -12.39
CA PHE A 39 -3.88 -11.85 -10.99
C PHE A 39 -2.58 -11.03 -10.76
N ILE A 40 -1.45 -11.50 -11.30
CA ILE A 40 -0.17 -10.77 -11.22
C ILE A 40 -0.28 -9.40 -11.88
N ALA A 41 -0.93 -9.30 -13.04
CA ALA A 41 -1.10 -8.04 -13.75
C ALA A 41 -1.87 -7.02 -12.90
N ILE A 42 -3.00 -7.43 -12.29
CA ILE A 42 -3.78 -6.55 -11.42
C ILE A 42 -2.95 -6.10 -10.21
N ILE A 43 -2.32 -7.04 -9.50
CA ILE A 43 -1.52 -6.71 -8.31
C ILE A 43 -0.37 -5.76 -8.67
N SER A 44 0.31 -6.01 -9.78
CA SER A 44 1.41 -5.15 -10.27
C SER A 44 0.92 -3.74 -10.56
N ILE A 45 -0.23 -3.59 -11.22
CA ILE A 45 -0.84 -2.29 -11.47
C ILE A 45 -1.23 -1.60 -10.16
N SER A 46 -1.84 -2.32 -9.22
CA SER A 46 -2.23 -1.76 -7.93
C SER A 46 -1.01 -1.26 -7.13
N ILE A 47 0.06 -2.05 -7.04
CA ILE A 47 1.30 -1.64 -6.38
C ILE A 47 1.95 -0.46 -7.12
N GLY A 48 1.97 -0.49 -8.45
CA GLY A 48 2.48 0.60 -9.27
C GLY A 48 1.72 1.92 -9.03
N VAL A 49 0.39 1.88 -8.99
CA VAL A 49 -0.45 3.04 -8.68
C VAL A 49 -0.20 3.54 -7.26
N LEU A 50 -0.09 2.64 -6.27
CA LEU A 50 0.24 3.00 -4.89
C LEU A 50 1.62 3.67 -4.79
N ASN A 51 2.62 3.14 -5.51
CA ASN A 51 3.96 3.72 -5.54
C ASN A 51 4.01 5.11 -6.16
N LEU A 52 3.08 5.45 -7.06
CA LEU A 52 2.99 6.79 -7.65
C LEU A 52 2.29 7.82 -6.77
N LEU A 53 1.71 7.41 -5.62
CA LEU A 53 1.13 8.36 -4.69
C LEU A 53 2.20 9.30 -4.11
N PRO A 54 1.86 10.56 -3.81
CA PRO A 54 2.80 11.55 -3.25
C PRO A 54 3.04 11.32 -1.75
N ILE A 55 3.42 10.10 -1.39
CA ILE A 55 3.73 9.68 -0.02
C ILE A 55 5.25 9.58 0.09
N PRO A 56 5.89 10.27 1.05
CA PRO A 56 7.33 10.17 1.24
C PRO A 56 7.79 8.73 1.44
N VAL A 57 9.03 8.42 1.03
CA VAL A 57 9.59 7.05 0.90
C VAL A 57 9.11 6.26 -0.31
N LEU A 58 7.89 6.48 -0.83
CA LEU A 58 7.45 5.89 -2.12
C LEU A 58 8.01 6.67 -3.32
N ASP A 59 8.04 6.00 -4.48
CA ASP A 59 8.58 6.56 -5.74
C ASP A 59 7.91 7.91 -6.10
N GLY A 60 6.59 7.99 -5.97
CA GLY A 60 5.80 9.19 -6.23
C GLY A 60 6.06 10.32 -5.23
N GLY A 61 6.41 10.00 -3.98
CA GLY A 61 6.87 10.99 -3.01
C GLY A 61 8.23 11.59 -3.40
N GLN A 62 9.15 10.77 -3.91
CA GLN A 62 10.41 11.27 -4.43
C GLN A 62 10.22 12.13 -5.69
N MET A 63 9.35 11.69 -6.60
CA MET A 63 8.97 12.50 -7.77
C MET A 63 8.34 13.83 -7.36
N MET A 64 7.51 13.87 -6.31
CA MET A 64 6.95 15.10 -5.76
C MET A 64 8.05 16.03 -5.22
N ILE A 65 9.00 15.49 -4.43
CA ILE A 65 10.13 16.26 -3.90
C ILE A 65 10.93 16.87 -5.05
N LEU A 66 11.29 16.07 -6.06
CA LEU A 66 12.01 16.54 -7.24
C LEU A 66 11.21 17.58 -8.03
N GLY A 67 9.89 17.42 -8.15
CA GLY A 67 9.01 18.39 -8.78
C GLY A 67 9.02 19.73 -8.04
N VAL A 68 8.96 19.70 -6.71
CA VAL A 68 9.06 20.90 -5.86
C VAL A 68 10.43 21.57 -6.03
N GLU A 69 11.53 20.81 -6.00
CA GLU A 69 12.89 21.34 -6.23
C GLU A 69 13.05 21.95 -7.62
N GLY A 70 12.48 21.30 -8.64
CA GLY A 70 12.47 21.80 -10.03
C GLY A 70 11.72 23.12 -10.17
N VAL A 71 10.57 23.26 -9.51
CA VAL A 71 9.79 24.52 -9.47
C VAL A 71 10.51 25.60 -8.67
N MET A 72 11.08 25.25 -7.51
CA MET A 72 11.81 26.18 -6.65
C MET A 72 13.20 26.55 -7.21
N ARG A 73 13.68 25.82 -8.24
CA ARG A 73 15.02 25.90 -8.84
C ARG A 73 16.15 25.87 -7.81
N ARG A 74 15.91 25.18 -6.69
CA ARG A 74 16.87 25.01 -5.60
C ARG A 74 16.57 23.71 -4.88
N ASP A 75 17.61 23.10 -4.35
CA ASP A 75 17.46 21.88 -3.56
C ASP A 75 16.87 22.20 -2.19
N LEU A 76 15.97 21.33 -1.74
CA LEU A 76 15.53 21.26 -0.36
C LEU A 76 16.71 20.82 0.50
N SER A 77 16.81 21.40 1.70
CA SER A 77 17.87 21.03 2.62
C SER A 77 17.76 19.54 2.99
N LEU A 78 18.92 18.91 3.19
CA LEU A 78 19.00 17.50 3.56
C LEU A 78 18.15 17.17 4.78
N ARG A 79 18.16 18.06 5.79
CA ARG A 79 17.35 17.94 7.01
C ARG A 79 15.84 17.87 6.73
N ILE A 80 15.35 18.64 5.74
CA ILE A 80 13.93 18.61 5.36
C ILE A 80 13.60 17.30 4.66
N LYS A 81 14.44 16.85 3.72
CA LYS A 81 14.25 15.58 3.01
C LYS A 81 14.23 14.39 3.98
N GLU A 82 15.18 14.37 4.92
CA GLU A 82 15.27 13.35 5.97
C GLU A 82 14.03 13.36 6.87
N ALA A 83 13.60 14.53 7.35
CA ALA A 83 12.41 14.64 8.18
C ALA A 83 11.14 14.15 7.45
N VAL A 84 10.96 14.55 6.19
CA VAL A 84 9.82 14.14 5.36
C VAL A 84 9.83 12.63 5.11
N ASN A 85 10.99 12.06 4.78
CA ASN A 85 11.13 10.61 4.59
C ASN A 85 10.92 9.84 5.90
N GLN A 86 11.41 10.34 7.03
CA GLN A 86 11.23 9.69 8.33
C GLN A 86 9.75 9.67 8.75
N VAL A 87 9.03 10.77 8.53
CA VAL A 87 7.58 10.83 8.75
C VAL A 87 6.85 9.84 7.83
N GLY A 88 7.21 9.80 6.54
CA GLY A 88 6.66 8.82 5.60
C GLY A 88 6.93 7.37 6.02
N LEU A 89 8.15 7.07 6.45
CA LEU A 89 8.53 5.74 6.92
C LEU A 89 7.68 5.30 8.11
N VAL A 90 7.56 6.16 9.12
CA VAL A 90 6.74 5.87 10.30
C VAL A 90 5.28 5.65 9.91
N LEU A 91 4.73 6.48 9.02
CA LEU A 91 3.37 6.33 8.53
C LEU A 91 3.16 4.99 7.80
N ILE A 92 4.06 4.63 6.88
CA ILE A 92 3.99 3.35 6.14
C ILE A 92 4.10 2.18 7.10
N LEU A 93 5.03 2.22 8.07
CA LEU A 93 5.17 1.17 9.06
C LEU A 93 3.91 1.00 9.90
N LEU A 94 3.28 2.10 10.34
CA LEU A 94 2.01 2.06 11.07
C LEU A 94 0.89 1.42 10.23
N ILE A 95 0.81 1.78 8.94
CA ILE A 95 -0.16 1.19 8.01
C ILE A 95 0.12 -0.30 7.83
N MET A 96 1.38 -0.69 7.58
CA MET A 96 1.79 -2.09 7.40
C MET A 96 1.43 -2.92 8.63
N LEU A 97 1.77 -2.45 9.83
CA LEU A 97 1.44 -3.13 11.09
C LEU A 97 -0.07 -3.27 11.26
N THR A 98 -0.83 -2.22 10.93
CA THR A 98 -2.29 -2.23 11.00
C THR A 98 -2.89 -3.26 10.04
N VAL A 99 -2.43 -3.27 8.78
CA VAL A 99 -2.89 -4.22 7.76
C VAL A 99 -2.56 -5.65 8.17
N ILE A 100 -1.32 -5.92 8.60
CA ILE A 100 -0.90 -7.25 9.06
C ILE A 100 -1.73 -7.69 10.27
N PHE A 101 -1.96 -6.80 11.24
CA PHE A 101 -2.78 -7.11 12.41
C PHE A 101 -4.20 -7.54 12.02
N PHE A 102 -4.86 -6.79 11.14
CA PHE A 102 -6.20 -7.13 10.66
C PHE A 102 -6.21 -8.41 9.80
N ASP A 103 -5.21 -8.61 8.96
CA ASP A 103 -5.07 -9.77 8.07
C ASP A 103 -4.88 -11.08 8.87
N VAL A 104 -4.04 -11.02 9.92
CA VAL A 104 -3.85 -12.13 10.87
C VAL A 104 -5.13 -12.41 11.65
N LYS A 105 -5.77 -11.36 12.20
CA LYS A 105 -7.02 -11.49 12.95
C LYS A 105 -8.13 -12.12 12.11
N LYS A 106 -8.28 -11.71 10.85
CA LYS A 106 -9.26 -12.28 9.91
C LYS A 106 -8.94 -13.73 9.54
N SER A 107 -7.66 -14.10 9.49
CA SER A 107 -7.21 -15.42 9.05
C SER A 107 -7.24 -16.50 10.14
N LEU A 108 -7.34 -16.15 11.42
CA LEU A 108 -7.50 -17.10 12.53
C LEU A 108 -8.94 -17.05 13.10
N PRO A 109 -9.84 -17.96 12.70
CA PRO A 109 -11.18 -18.04 13.27
C PRO A 109 -11.10 -18.68 14.67
N GLY A 110 -10.96 -17.87 15.71
CA GLY A 110 -10.88 -18.34 17.11
C GLY A 110 -10.49 -17.30 18.17
N LEU A 111 -10.28 -16.04 17.80
CA LEU A 111 -10.07 -14.88 18.67
C LEU A 111 -11.02 -13.73 18.27
#